data_AF-A0A6B2G6D2-F1
#
_entry.id   AF-A0A6B2G6D2-F1
#
_cell.length_a   1.000
_cell.length_b   1.000
_cell.length_c   1.000
_cell.angle_alpha   90.00
_cell.angle_beta   90.00
_cell.angle_gamma   90.00
#
_symmetry.space_group_name_H-M   'P 1'
#
loop_
_entity.id
_entity.type
_entity.pdbx_description
1 polymer ?
#
loop_
_entity_poly.entity_id
_entity_poly.type
_entity_poly.pdbx_seq_one_letter_code
_entity_poly.pdbx_strand_id
1 'polypeptide(L)'
;LVFCRVHADYFEKRMTNVLKFIILDITSNKKITSHNNFLVLLMISRIAPTLQGIDRLFEAAFQIAVYFLYNNICTSSRALTFCGLVFEFCSRSNRYCPEVIIFFESFPNFEVSDIQLHTKYFDMVIQYMQMWSFLDNFSQIFLFTCNFSERIQSTSLSREILIKIQVEKINALYKTTKINFEQTNLLVKKQKFLKQYDPEIQLITPFPNESTAKHRSLKRLHKREFKGAVRKLRKDSVFNAQKQIEVVLRNDNERQNKLKKFYSQIAHENGSIM
;
A
#
# COMPACT_ATOMS: atom_id res chain seq x y z
N LEU A 1 3.68 -31.18 -15.47
CA LEU A 1 3.57 -29.71 -15.24
C LEU A 1 4.19 -28.87 -16.37
N VAL A 2 5.41 -29.16 -16.84
CA VAL A 2 6.04 -28.40 -17.95
C VAL A 2 5.28 -28.54 -19.28
N PHE A 3 4.82 -29.75 -19.63
CA PHE A 3 4.04 -30.00 -20.85
C PHE A 3 2.73 -29.20 -20.90
N CYS A 4 2.00 -29.12 -19.79
CA CYS A 4 0.78 -28.33 -19.68
C CYS A 4 1.02 -26.82 -19.86
N ARG A 5 2.18 -26.30 -19.41
CA ARG A 5 2.53 -24.89 -19.58
C ARG A 5 2.82 -24.55 -21.04
N VAL A 6 3.57 -25.39 -21.76
CA VAL A 6 3.88 -25.15 -23.18
C VAL A 6 2.62 -25.13 -24.04
N HIS A 7 1.67 -26.03 -23.78
CA HIS A 7 0.39 -26.04 -24.48
C HIS A 7 -0.50 -24.85 -24.10
N ALA A 8 -0.47 -24.41 -22.84
CA ALA A 8 -1.18 -23.21 -22.40
C ALA A 8 -0.63 -21.94 -23.09
N ASP A 9 0.69 -21.77 -23.15
CA ASP A 9 1.32 -20.62 -23.82
C ASP A 9 1.04 -20.61 -25.32
N TYR A 10 1.06 -21.78 -25.97
CA TYR A 10 0.70 -21.91 -27.38
C TYR A 10 -0.76 -21.55 -27.62
N PHE A 11 -1.66 -22.04 -26.76
CA PHE A 11 -3.08 -21.72 -26.82
C PHE A 11 -3.32 -20.23 -26.62
N GLU A 12 -2.72 -19.61 -25.60
CA GLU A 12 -2.85 -18.17 -25.34
C GLU A 12 -2.38 -17.34 -26.53
N LYS A 13 -1.22 -17.65 -27.13
CA LYS A 13 -0.73 -16.95 -28.33
C LYS A 13 -1.69 -17.11 -29.50
N ARG A 14 -2.22 -18.33 -29.72
CA ARG A 14 -3.15 -18.60 -30.81
C ARG A 14 -4.46 -17.84 -30.64
N MET A 15 -5.04 -17.88 -29.44
CA MET A 15 -6.29 -17.18 -29.12
C MET A 15 -6.11 -15.67 -29.17
N THR A 16 -4.97 -15.14 -28.69
CA THR A 16 -4.65 -13.71 -28.82
C THR A 16 -4.59 -13.26 -30.27
N ASN A 17 -4.00 -14.06 -31.16
CA ASN A 17 -4.00 -13.76 -32.59
C ASN A 17 -5.41 -13.78 -33.18
N VAL A 18 -6.25 -14.74 -32.80
CA VAL A 18 -7.65 -14.78 -33.24
C VAL A 18 -8.42 -13.56 -32.74
N LEU A 19 -8.25 -13.16 -31.48
CA LEU A 19 -8.87 -11.94 -30.95
C LEU A 19 -8.39 -10.69 -31.71
N LYS A 20 -7.11 -10.60 -32.08
CA LYS A 20 -6.61 -9.50 -32.93
C LYS A 20 -7.30 -9.47 -34.29
N PHE A 21 -7.52 -10.63 -34.92
CA PHE A 21 -8.29 -10.68 -36.17
C PHE A 21 -9.74 -10.24 -35.97
N ILE A 22 -10.38 -10.65 -34.88
CA ILE A 22 -11.74 -10.20 -34.55
C ILE A 22 -11.78 -8.68 -34.35
N ILE A 23 -10.80 -8.10 -33.67
CA ILE A 23 -10.68 -6.64 -33.48
C ILE A 23 -10.47 -5.93 -34.82
N LEU A 24 -9.60 -6.46 -35.70
CA LEU A 24 -9.40 -5.90 -37.04
C LEU A 24 -10.69 -5.95 -37.86
N ASP A 25 -11.41 -7.08 -37.80
CA ASP A 25 -12.71 -7.22 -38.45
C ASP A 25 -13.71 -6.18 -37.92
N ILE A 26 -13.74 -5.96 -36.60
CA ILE A 26 -14.54 -4.90 -35.95
C ILE A 26 -14.21 -3.53 -36.51
N THR A 27 -12.92 -3.16 -36.54
CA THR A 27 -12.50 -1.85 -37.07
C THR A 27 -12.82 -1.67 -38.55
N SER A 28 -12.95 -2.76 -39.30
CA SER A 28 -13.23 -2.73 -40.73
C SER A 28 -14.73 -2.66 -41.09
N ASN A 29 -15.63 -2.63 -40.09
CA ASN A 29 -17.10 -2.65 -40.26
C ASN A 29 -17.65 -3.81 -41.13
N LYS A 30 -16.84 -4.83 -41.43
CA LYS A 30 -17.34 -6.06 -42.07
C LYS A 30 -18.26 -6.76 -41.08
N LYS A 31 -19.38 -7.35 -41.53
CA LYS A 31 -20.36 -8.03 -40.65
C LYS A 31 -19.68 -9.08 -39.76
N ILE A 32 -19.27 -8.70 -38.56
CA ILE A 32 -18.62 -9.57 -37.59
C ILE A 32 -19.69 -10.41 -36.90
N THR A 33 -20.19 -11.39 -37.62
CA THR A 33 -21.08 -12.42 -37.08
C THR A 33 -20.76 -13.75 -37.73
N SER A 34 -19.47 -14.06 -37.95
CA SER A 34 -19.12 -15.44 -38.26
C SER A 34 -19.42 -16.27 -37.01
N HIS A 35 -20.15 -17.37 -37.19
CA HIS A 35 -20.46 -18.30 -36.11
C HIS A 35 -19.18 -18.78 -35.39
N ASN A 36 -18.08 -18.83 -36.13
CA ASN A 36 -16.75 -19.19 -35.64
C ASN A 36 -16.24 -18.21 -34.56
N ASN A 37 -16.42 -16.90 -34.73
CA ASN A 37 -15.97 -15.92 -33.74
C ASN A 37 -16.73 -16.07 -32.41
N PHE A 38 -18.03 -16.35 -32.48
CA PHE A 38 -18.84 -16.64 -31.29
C PHE A 38 -18.37 -17.92 -30.59
N LEU A 39 -18.12 -19.00 -31.34
CA LEU A 39 -17.64 -20.27 -30.78
C LEU A 39 -16.29 -20.10 -30.09
N VAL A 40 -15.38 -19.33 -30.69
CA VAL A 40 -14.07 -19.00 -30.08
C VAL A 40 -14.27 -18.29 -28.74
N LEU A 41 -15.11 -17.25 -28.68
CA LEU A 41 -15.40 -16.54 -27.43
C LEU A 41 -16.03 -17.47 -26.39
N LEU A 42 -16.91 -18.38 -26.81
CA LEU A 42 -17.52 -19.37 -25.92
C LEU A 42 -16.50 -20.37 -25.38
N MET A 43 -15.53 -20.78 -26.21
CA MET A 43 -14.43 -21.61 -25.73
C MET A 43 -13.55 -20.86 -24.73
N ILE A 44 -13.27 -19.58 -24.95
CA ILE A 44 -12.51 -18.76 -23.99
C ILE A 44 -13.25 -18.67 -22.66
N SER A 45 -14.57 -18.39 -22.68
CA SER A 45 -15.36 -18.28 -21.46
C SER A 45 -15.37 -19.58 -20.66
N ARG A 46 -15.30 -20.74 -21.34
CA ARG A 46 -15.28 -22.08 -20.72
C ARG A 46 -13.89 -22.52 -20.24
N ILE A 47 -12.83 -22.17 -20.95
CA ILE A 47 -11.46 -22.68 -20.69
C ILE A 47 -10.69 -21.79 -19.71
N ALA A 48 -10.83 -20.46 -19.79
CA ALA A 48 -10.03 -19.57 -18.97
C ALA A 48 -10.49 -19.60 -17.49
N PRO A 49 -9.58 -19.88 -16.52
CA PRO A 49 -9.91 -19.88 -15.10
C PRO A 49 -10.01 -18.45 -14.55
N THR A 50 -11.19 -18.06 -14.07
CA THR A 50 -11.45 -16.69 -13.59
C THR A 50 -10.86 -16.35 -12.22
N LEU A 51 -10.31 -17.33 -11.50
CA LEU A 51 -10.09 -17.22 -10.06
C LEU A 51 -8.70 -16.72 -9.62
N GLN A 52 -7.71 -16.62 -10.50
CA GLN A 52 -6.33 -16.30 -10.08
C GLN A 52 -5.62 -15.31 -11.01
N GLY A 53 -6.18 -14.10 -11.16
CA GLY A 53 -5.49 -12.96 -11.78
C GLY A 53 -6.18 -12.41 -13.03
N ILE A 54 -5.69 -11.26 -13.49
CA ILE A 54 -6.18 -10.58 -14.70
C ILE A 54 -5.70 -11.39 -15.91
N ASP A 55 -6.42 -12.44 -16.27
CA ASP A 55 -6.22 -13.15 -17.51
C ASP A 55 -6.52 -12.20 -18.67
N ARG A 56 -5.45 -11.69 -19.31
CA ARG A 56 -5.55 -10.72 -20.42
C ARG A 56 -6.45 -11.23 -21.54
N LEU A 57 -6.42 -12.54 -21.80
CA LEU A 57 -7.24 -13.19 -22.82
C LEU A 57 -8.72 -13.15 -22.45
N PHE A 58 -9.06 -13.47 -21.20
CA PHE A 58 -10.43 -13.43 -20.69
C PHE A 58 -10.98 -12.02 -20.75
N GLU A 59 -10.21 -11.04 -20.27
CA GLU A 59 -10.60 -9.63 -20.27
C GLU A 59 -10.83 -9.10 -21.68
N ALA A 60 -9.91 -9.39 -22.61
CA ALA A 60 -10.07 -8.99 -24.01
C ALA A 60 -11.30 -9.63 -24.67
N ALA A 61 -11.53 -10.93 -24.44
CA ALA A 61 -12.71 -11.62 -24.97
C ALA A 61 -14.02 -11.08 -24.38
N PHE A 62 -14.03 -10.79 -23.09
CA PHE A 62 -15.16 -10.17 -22.39
C PHE A 62 -15.47 -8.79 -22.96
N GLN A 63 -14.46 -7.91 -23.08
CA GLN A 63 -14.63 -6.57 -23.65
C GLN A 63 -15.14 -6.60 -25.09
N ILE A 64 -14.68 -7.55 -25.91
CA ILE A 64 -15.19 -7.74 -27.27
C ILE A 64 -16.68 -8.15 -27.25
N ALA A 65 -17.06 -9.08 -26.38
CA ALA A 65 -18.46 -9.50 -26.24
C ALA A 65 -19.37 -8.34 -25.79
N VAL A 66 -18.91 -7.54 -24.83
CA VAL A 66 -19.61 -6.36 -24.34
C VAL A 66 -19.72 -5.29 -25.43
N TYR A 67 -18.66 -5.06 -26.21
CA TYR A 67 -18.68 -4.14 -27.35
C TYR A 67 -19.75 -4.51 -28.39
N PHE A 68 -19.95 -5.81 -28.66
CA PHE A 68 -21.00 -6.26 -29.57
C PHE A 68 -22.42 -6.02 -29.05
N LEU A 69 -22.62 -6.14 -27.73
CA LEU A 69 -23.89 -5.81 -27.11
C LEU A 69 -24.17 -4.31 -27.16
N TYR A 70 -23.18 -3.48 -26.81
CA TYR A 70 -23.34 -2.04 -26.74
C TYR A 70 -23.67 -1.39 -28.09
N ASN A 71 -22.97 -1.80 -29.16
CA ASN A 71 -23.18 -1.18 -30.48
C ASN A 71 -24.41 -1.70 -31.24
N ASN A 72 -25.19 -2.63 -30.66
CA ASN A 72 -26.39 -3.20 -31.28
C ASN A 72 -26.19 -3.67 -32.74
N ILE A 73 -24.98 -4.12 -33.10
CA ILE A 73 -24.62 -4.53 -34.47
C ILE A 73 -25.39 -5.82 -34.89
N CYS A 74 -25.96 -6.53 -33.91
CA CYS A 74 -26.60 -7.82 -34.07
C CYS A 74 -28.13 -7.74 -34.15
N THR A 75 -28.73 -8.71 -34.86
CA THR A 75 -30.17 -8.98 -34.76
C THR A 75 -30.55 -9.37 -33.33
N SER A 76 -31.80 -9.10 -32.91
CA SER A 76 -32.28 -9.32 -31.53
C SER A 76 -32.01 -10.73 -31.00
N SER A 77 -32.11 -11.76 -31.85
CA SER A 77 -31.78 -13.15 -31.51
C SER A 77 -30.30 -13.38 -31.22
N ARG A 78 -29.42 -12.80 -32.04
CA ARG A 78 -27.96 -12.89 -31.83
C ARG A 78 -27.54 -12.10 -30.59
N ALA A 79 -28.12 -10.93 -30.36
CA ALA A 79 -27.84 -10.15 -29.17
C ALA A 79 -28.17 -10.92 -27.88
N LEU A 80 -29.29 -11.66 -27.85
CA LEU A 80 -29.59 -12.57 -26.74
C LEU A 80 -28.58 -13.71 -26.57
N THR A 81 -28.04 -14.25 -27.68
CA THR A 81 -26.96 -15.26 -27.57
C THR A 81 -25.68 -14.67 -27.00
N PHE A 82 -25.34 -13.41 -27.35
CA PHE A 82 -24.22 -12.70 -26.75
C PHE A 82 -24.48 -12.36 -25.27
N CYS A 83 -25.72 -12.05 -24.88
CA CYS A 83 -26.07 -11.93 -23.46
C CYS A 83 -25.83 -13.24 -22.71
N GLY A 84 -26.09 -14.40 -23.34
CA GLY A 84 -25.81 -15.72 -22.78
C GLY A 84 -24.31 -15.98 -22.61
N LEU A 85 -23.53 -15.57 -23.60
CA LEU A 85 -22.07 -15.62 -23.54
C LEU A 85 -21.52 -14.74 -22.40
N VAL A 86 -21.99 -13.49 -22.31
CA VAL A 86 -21.61 -12.57 -21.23
C VAL A 86 -22.05 -13.10 -19.87
N PHE A 87 -23.18 -13.80 -19.79
CA PHE A 87 -23.63 -14.43 -18.55
C PHE A 87 -22.63 -15.49 -18.07
N GLU A 88 -22.10 -16.33 -18.97
CA GLU A 88 -21.05 -17.31 -18.63
C GLU A 88 -19.75 -16.65 -18.16
N PHE A 89 -19.40 -15.49 -18.72
CA PHE A 89 -18.26 -14.70 -18.23
C PHE A 89 -18.53 -14.12 -16.83
N CYS A 90 -19.71 -13.55 -16.61
CA CYS A 90 -20.10 -12.94 -15.34
C CYS A 90 -20.32 -13.97 -14.24
N SER A 91 -20.95 -15.13 -14.51
CA SER A 91 -21.25 -16.15 -13.51
C SER A 91 -20.00 -16.76 -12.88
N ARG A 92 -18.89 -16.77 -13.62
CA ARG A 92 -17.59 -17.26 -13.14
C ARG A 92 -16.77 -16.21 -12.42
N SER A 93 -17.00 -14.93 -12.70
CA SER A 93 -16.22 -13.82 -12.17
C SER A 93 -16.96 -12.99 -11.10
N ASN A 94 -18.26 -13.21 -10.95
CA ASN A 94 -19.19 -12.38 -10.16
C ASN A 94 -19.06 -10.89 -10.45
N ARG A 95 -18.76 -10.53 -11.70
CA ARG A 95 -18.66 -9.13 -12.12
C ARG A 95 -20.01 -8.60 -12.59
N TYR A 96 -20.23 -7.32 -12.32
CA TYR A 96 -21.36 -6.57 -12.84
C TYR A 96 -21.03 -6.01 -14.24
N CYS A 97 -22.00 -6.08 -15.16
CA CYS A 97 -21.87 -5.62 -16.54
C CYS A 97 -23.06 -4.69 -16.90
N PRO A 98 -22.87 -3.36 -16.89
CA PRO A 98 -23.96 -2.41 -17.09
C PRO A 98 -24.53 -2.44 -18.52
N GLU A 99 -23.73 -2.79 -19.52
CA GLU A 99 -24.15 -2.81 -20.93
C GLU A 99 -25.26 -3.86 -21.17
N VAL A 100 -25.27 -4.95 -20.40
CA VAL A 100 -26.34 -5.94 -20.44
C VAL A 100 -27.66 -5.35 -19.94
N ILE A 101 -27.61 -4.52 -18.89
CA ILE A 101 -28.79 -3.83 -18.35
C ILE A 101 -29.33 -2.82 -19.36
N ILE A 102 -28.44 -2.03 -19.99
CA ILE A 102 -28.82 -1.08 -21.05
C ILE A 102 -29.48 -1.83 -22.22
N PHE A 103 -28.91 -2.97 -22.62
CA PHE A 103 -29.51 -3.81 -23.64
C PHE A 103 -30.92 -4.28 -23.23
N PHE A 104 -31.09 -4.80 -22.01
CA PHE A 104 -32.39 -5.24 -21.51
C PHE A 104 -33.40 -4.10 -21.38
N GLU A 105 -32.97 -2.88 -21.07
CA GLU A 105 -33.86 -1.72 -21.04
C GLU A 105 -34.35 -1.33 -22.45
N SER A 106 -33.49 -1.49 -23.46
CA SER A 106 -33.79 -1.16 -24.86
C SER A 106 -34.61 -2.26 -25.58
N PHE A 107 -34.54 -3.51 -25.13
CA PHE A 107 -35.12 -4.67 -25.80
C PHE A 107 -36.66 -4.69 -25.91
N PRO A 108 -37.46 -4.26 -24.89
CA PRO A 108 -38.92 -4.33 -24.93
C PRO A 108 -39.56 -3.45 -26.03
N ASN A 109 -38.82 -2.48 -26.57
CA ASN A 109 -39.29 -1.64 -27.66
C ASN A 109 -39.17 -2.32 -29.04
N PHE A 110 -38.51 -3.48 -29.12
CA PHE A 110 -38.49 -4.25 -30.36
C PHE A 110 -39.80 -4.99 -30.52
N GLU A 111 -40.54 -4.69 -31.59
CA GLU A 111 -41.69 -5.45 -32.07
C GLU A 111 -41.26 -6.85 -32.53
N VAL A 112 -40.90 -7.72 -31.57
CA VAL A 112 -40.59 -9.10 -31.89
C VAL A 112 -41.88 -9.90 -31.78
N SER A 113 -42.38 -10.36 -32.93
CA SER A 113 -43.51 -11.27 -33.07
C SER A 113 -43.28 -12.66 -32.45
N ASP A 114 -42.02 -13.00 -32.14
CA ASP A 114 -41.58 -14.34 -31.74
C ASP A 114 -41.63 -14.53 -30.21
N ILE A 115 -42.58 -15.35 -29.77
CA ILE A 115 -42.78 -15.75 -28.36
C ILE A 115 -41.50 -16.33 -27.76
N GLN A 116 -40.81 -17.20 -28.52
CA GLN A 116 -39.60 -17.88 -28.05
C GLN A 116 -38.46 -16.91 -27.71
N LEU A 117 -38.42 -15.77 -28.40
CA LEU A 117 -37.44 -14.73 -28.14
C LEU A 117 -37.72 -14.02 -26.81
N HIS A 118 -39.00 -13.69 -26.57
CA HIS A 118 -39.47 -13.08 -25.32
C HIS A 118 -39.28 -14.00 -24.13
N THR A 119 -39.60 -15.29 -24.25
CA THR A 119 -39.38 -16.25 -23.16
C THR A 119 -37.90 -16.34 -22.80
N LYS A 120 -37.03 -16.44 -23.81
CA LYS A 120 -35.58 -16.49 -23.61
C LYS A 120 -35.05 -15.19 -22.99
N TYR A 121 -35.59 -14.04 -23.39
CA TYR A 121 -35.27 -12.76 -22.79
C TYR A 121 -35.60 -12.72 -21.29
N PHE A 122 -36.83 -13.09 -20.90
CA PHE A 122 -37.23 -13.07 -19.49
C PHE A 122 -36.45 -14.10 -18.66
N ASP A 123 -36.20 -15.29 -19.19
CA ASP A 123 -35.39 -16.30 -18.52
C ASP A 123 -33.97 -15.78 -18.26
N MET A 124 -33.39 -15.07 -19.23
CA MET A 124 -32.09 -14.43 -19.08
C MET A 124 -32.10 -13.33 -18.02
N VAL A 125 -33.10 -12.44 -18.02
CA VAL A 125 -33.25 -11.39 -16.99
C VAL A 125 -33.31 -12.03 -15.60
N ILE A 126 -34.10 -13.09 -15.43
CA ILE A 126 -34.21 -13.82 -14.15
C ILE A 126 -32.86 -14.39 -13.72
N GLN A 127 -32.11 -15.01 -14.64
CA GLN A 127 -30.78 -15.56 -14.34
C GLN A 127 -29.81 -14.46 -13.89
N TYR A 128 -29.81 -13.30 -14.56
CA TYR A 128 -28.99 -12.16 -14.18
C TYR A 128 -29.41 -11.58 -12.82
N MET A 129 -30.71 -11.48 -12.55
CA MET A 129 -31.23 -11.02 -11.26
C MET A 129 -30.81 -11.96 -10.11
N GLN A 130 -30.87 -13.27 -10.33
CA GLN A 130 -30.43 -14.25 -9.33
C GLN A 130 -28.91 -14.13 -9.07
N MET A 131 -28.12 -14.06 -10.15
CA MET A 131 -26.67 -13.92 -10.06
C MET A 131 -26.26 -12.63 -9.33
N TRP A 132 -26.87 -11.49 -9.65
CA TRP A 132 -26.52 -10.18 -9.09
C TRP A 132 -27.29 -9.81 -7.82
N SER A 133 -27.96 -10.77 -7.18
CA SER A 133 -28.69 -10.57 -5.93
C SER A 133 -27.82 -10.07 -4.77
N PHE A 134 -26.49 -10.22 -4.86
CA PHE A 134 -25.53 -9.73 -3.87
C PHE A 134 -25.17 -8.25 -4.01
N LEU A 135 -25.59 -7.55 -5.08
CA LEU A 135 -25.23 -6.14 -5.28
C LEU A 135 -26.06 -5.23 -4.37
N ASP A 136 -25.39 -4.31 -3.66
CA ASP A 136 -26.06 -3.35 -2.77
C ASP A 136 -27.08 -2.48 -3.53
N ASN A 137 -26.78 -2.09 -4.77
CA ASN A 137 -27.65 -1.26 -5.61
C ASN A 137 -28.63 -2.07 -6.48
N PHE A 138 -28.91 -3.33 -6.13
CA PHE A 138 -29.79 -4.21 -6.90
C PHE A 138 -31.15 -3.56 -7.24
N SER A 139 -31.76 -2.88 -6.27
CA SER A 139 -33.07 -2.24 -6.43
C SER A 139 -33.07 -1.14 -7.50
N GLN A 140 -31.99 -0.36 -7.60
CA GLN A 140 -31.87 0.70 -8.59
C GLN A 140 -31.57 0.13 -9.98
N ILE A 141 -30.70 -0.88 -10.05
CA ILE A 141 -30.29 -1.52 -11.31
C ILE A 141 -31.49 -2.14 -12.03
N PHE A 142 -32.37 -2.83 -11.31
CA PHE A 142 -33.51 -3.55 -11.88
C PHE A 142 -34.83 -2.77 -11.84
N LEU A 143 -34.81 -1.45 -11.57
CA LEU A 143 -36.03 -0.64 -11.52
C LEU A 143 -36.83 -0.69 -12.83
N PHE A 144 -36.14 -0.79 -13.98
CA PHE A 144 -36.78 -0.89 -15.30
C PHE A 144 -37.69 -2.11 -15.44
N THR A 145 -37.42 -3.18 -14.68
CA THR A 145 -38.20 -4.42 -14.74
C THR A 145 -39.61 -4.27 -14.19
N CYS A 146 -39.85 -3.28 -13.31
CA CYS A 146 -41.18 -2.98 -12.78
C CYS A 146 -42.14 -2.51 -13.88
N ASN A 147 -41.62 -1.90 -14.95
CA ASN A 147 -42.43 -1.36 -16.04
C ASN A 147 -42.79 -2.42 -17.11
N PHE A 148 -42.30 -3.66 -16.98
CA PHE A 148 -42.56 -4.70 -17.98
C PHE A 148 -44.05 -5.04 -18.08
N SER A 149 -44.79 -5.07 -16.97
CA SER A 149 -46.22 -5.38 -16.99
C SER A 149 -47.05 -4.37 -17.79
N GLU A 150 -46.64 -3.10 -17.78
CA GLU A 150 -47.35 -2.03 -18.49
C GLU A 150 -46.95 -1.94 -19.97
N ARG A 151 -45.71 -2.31 -20.31
CA ARG A 151 -45.18 -2.25 -21.68
C ARG A 151 -45.65 -3.41 -22.55
N ILE A 152 -46.02 -4.55 -21.97
CA ILE A 152 -46.44 -5.74 -22.72
C ILE A 152 -47.91 -5.61 -23.08
N GLN A 153 -48.18 -4.93 -24.18
CA GLN A 153 -49.46 -5.02 -24.88
C GLN A 153 -49.37 -6.22 -25.83
N SER A 154 -50.02 -7.34 -25.50
CA SER A 154 -50.05 -8.50 -26.40
C SER A 154 -51.45 -8.81 -26.90
N THR A 155 -51.54 -9.17 -28.17
CA THR A 155 -52.76 -9.36 -28.96
C THR A 155 -53.36 -10.77 -28.84
N SER A 156 -52.83 -11.64 -27.97
CA SER A 156 -53.30 -13.03 -27.86
C SER A 156 -53.12 -13.62 -26.45
N LEU A 157 -54.21 -14.20 -25.92
CA LEU A 157 -54.40 -14.65 -24.53
C LEU A 157 -53.33 -15.63 -24.00
N SER A 158 -52.88 -16.59 -24.83
CA SER A 158 -51.92 -17.63 -24.39
C SER A 158 -50.50 -17.09 -24.20
N ARG A 159 -50.13 -16.04 -24.96
CA ARG A 159 -48.82 -15.38 -24.89
C ARG A 159 -48.71 -14.54 -23.62
N GLU A 160 -49.81 -13.91 -23.23
CA GLU A 160 -49.90 -13.12 -22.01
C GLU A 160 -49.62 -13.94 -20.75
N ILE A 161 -50.17 -15.17 -20.65
CA ILE A 161 -50.09 -15.95 -19.40
C ILE A 161 -48.65 -16.32 -19.07
N LEU A 162 -47.90 -16.84 -20.04
CA LEU A 162 -46.51 -17.26 -19.81
C LEU A 162 -45.62 -16.07 -19.44
N ILE A 163 -45.83 -14.94 -20.10
CA ILE A 163 -45.10 -13.70 -19.81
C ILE A 163 -45.48 -13.16 -18.42
N LYS A 164 -46.77 -13.16 -18.06
CA LYS A 164 -47.25 -12.75 -16.73
C LYS A 164 -46.62 -13.58 -15.61
N ILE A 165 -46.51 -14.90 -15.78
CA ILE A 165 -45.82 -15.78 -14.79
C ILE A 165 -44.35 -15.38 -14.62
N GLN A 166 -43.65 -15.05 -15.71
CA GLN A 166 -42.24 -14.63 -15.62
C GLN A 166 -42.10 -13.26 -14.97
N VAL A 167 -43.01 -12.33 -15.26
CA VAL A 167 -43.05 -11.00 -14.62
C VAL A 167 -43.36 -11.13 -13.12
N GLU A 168 -44.26 -12.03 -12.71
CA GLU A 168 -44.52 -12.31 -11.30
C GLU A 168 -43.28 -12.83 -10.57
N LYS A 169 -42.51 -13.73 -11.20
CA LYS A 169 -41.23 -14.20 -10.63
C LYS A 169 -40.21 -13.06 -10.46
N ILE A 170 -40.10 -12.19 -11.45
CA ILE A 170 -39.22 -11.00 -11.40
C ILE A 170 -39.65 -10.08 -10.23
N ASN A 171 -40.94 -9.80 -10.11
CA ASN A 171 -41.49 -8.98 -9.03
C ASN A 171 -41.29 -9.61 -7.65
N ALA A 172 -41.37 -10.95 -7.53
CA ALA A 172 -41.07 -11.66 -6.30
C ALA A 172 -39.60 -11.50 -5.90
N LEU A 173 -38.66 -11.67 -6.84
CA LEU A 173 -37.22 -11.48 -6.61
C LEU A 173 -36.87 -10.03 -6.25
N TYR A 174 -37.55 -9.05 -6.85
CA TYR A 174 -37.36 -7.64 -6.54
C TYR A 174 -37.81 -7.30 -5.10
N LYS A 175 -38.93 -7.88 -4.64
CA LYS A 175 -39.45 -7.65 -3.29
C LYS A 175 -38.55 -8.24 -2.20
N THR A 176 -37.99 -9.44 -2.41
CA THR A 176 -37.13 -10.09 -1.41
C THR A 176 -35.83 -9.34 -1.18
N THR A 177 -35.24 -8.79 -2.25
CA THR A 177 -33.93 -8.11 -2.22
C THR A 177 -34.02 -6.66 -1.73
N LYS A 178 -35.12 -5.95 -2.00
CA LYS A 178 -35.35 -4.56 -1.55
C LYS A 178 -35.25 -4.39 -0.02
N ILE A 179 -35.54 -5.44 0.74
CA ILE A 179 -35.57 -5.41 2.22
C ILE A 179 -34.16 -5.29 2.81
N ASN A 180 -33.11 -5.67 2.07
CA ASN A 180 -31.73 -5.76 2.59
C ASN A 180 -30.86 -4.53 2.34
N PHE A 181 -31.44 -3.41 1.89
CA PHE A 181 -30.64 -2.21 1.59
C PHE A 181 -30.21 -1.50 2.88
N GLU A 182 -28.97 -1.72 3.30
CA GLU A 182 -28.31 -0.95 4.35
C GLU A 182 -27.41 0.13 3.73
N GLN A 183 -27.40 1.34 4.31
CA GLN A 183 -26.52 2.42 3.84
C GLN A 183 -25.05 2.05 4.07
N THR A 184 -24.26 1.98 3.00
CA THR A 184 -22.85 1.58 3.10
C THR A 184 -21.95 2.75 3.52
N ASN A 185 -21.17 2.55 4.58
CA ASN A 185 -20.17 3.51 5.04
C ASN A 185 -18.80 3.22 4.39
N LEU A 186 -18.64 3.51 3.10
CA LEU A 186 -17.39 3.28 2.34
C LEU A 186 -16.19 4.08 2.86
N LEU A 187 -16.43 5.11 3.67
CA LEU A 187 -15.41 6.04 4.16
C LEU A 187 -14.80 5.65 5.51
N VAL A 188 -15.14 4.47 6.06
CA VAL A 188 -14.56 4.00 7.32
C VAL A 188 -13.11 3.60 7.13
N LYS A 189 -12.20 4.55 7.35
CA LYS A 189 -10.75 4.29 7.39
C LYS A 189 -10.37 3.83 8.79
N LYS A 190 -9.69 2.68 8.88
CA LYS A 190 -9.07 2.26 10.14
C LYS A 190 -8.03 3.31 10.56
N GLN A 191 -8.09 3.75 11.82
CA GLN A 191 -7.09 4.68 12.37
C GLN A 191 -5.70 4.05 12.31
N LYS A 192 -4.71 4.80 11.83
CA LYS A 192 -3.32 4.34 11.83
C LYS A 192 -2.83 4.28 13.28
N PHE A 193 -2.19 3.17 13.65
CA PHE A 193 -1.54 3.05 14.96
C PHE A 193 -0.39 4.07 15.08
N LEU A 194 -0.12 4.49 16.32
CA LEU A 194 1.06 5.29 16.63
C LEU A 194 2.32 4.52 16.24
N LYS A 195 3.30 5.20 15.64
CA LYS A 195 4.61 4.59 15.34
C LYS A 195 5.28 4.23 16.66
N GLN A 196 5.54 2.94 16.86
CA GLN A 196 6.37 2.47 17.95
C GLN A 196 7.83 2.71 17.58
N TYR A 197 8.59 3.34 18.48
CA TYR A 197 10.02 3.55 18.34
C TYR A 197 10.74 2.65 19.34
N ASP A 198 11.79 1.99 18.90
CA ASP A 198 12.63 1.21 19.80
C ASP A 198 13.50 2.16 20.64
N PRO A 199 13.57 1.95 21.96
CA PRO A 199 14.43 2.77 22.81
C PRO A 199 15.91 2.49 22.50
N GLU A 200 16.72 3.56 22.46
CA GLU A 200 18.18 3.42 22.40
C GLU A 200 18.73 2.94 23.75
N ILE A 201 18.80 1.62 23.93
CA ILE A 201 19.38 1.02 25.13
C ILE A 201 20.91 1.00 24.97
N GLN A 202 21.60 1.95 25.60
CA GLN A 202 23.06 1.92 25.69
C GLN A 202 23.49 0.83 26.68
N LEU A 203 24.07 -0.26 26.17
CA LEU A 203 24.81 -1.19 27.00
C LEU A 203 25.98 -0.41 27.62
N ILE A 204 26.06 -0.34 28.95
CA ILE A 204 27.16 0.30 29.68
C ILE A 204 28.44 -0.50 29.40
N THR A 205 29.07 -0.22 28.28
CA THR A 205 30.46 -0.58 28.04
C THR A 205 31.30 0.50 28.73
N PRO A 206 32.24 0.15 29.62
CA PRO A 206 32.91 1.14 30.45
C PRO A 206 33.62 2.21 29.63
N PHE A 207 34.08 1.93 28.40
CA PHE A 207 34.55 2.93 27.44
C PHE A 207 34.39 2.43 25.99
N PRO A 208 33.64 3.13 25.11
CA PRO A 208 33.53 2.72 23.70
C PRO A 208 34.82 2.96 22.91
N ASN A 209 35.65 3.93 23.32
CA ASN A 209 36.92 4.27 22.68
C ASN A 209 38.04 4.33 23.72
N GLU A 210 38.78 3.23 23.88
CA GLU A 210 39.91 3.08 24.83
C GLU A 210 40.95 4.21 24.71
N SER A 211 41.20 4.69 23.48
CA SER A 211 42.12 5.78 23.18
C SER A 211 41.74 7.10 23.87
N THR A 212 40.46 7.46 23.85
CA THR A 212 39.97 8.72 24.44
C THR A 212 39.98 8.67 25.96
N ALA A 213 39.69 7.52 26.55
CA ALA A 213 39.74 7.28 27.99
C ALA A 213 41.19 7.36 28.51
N LYS A 214 42.12 6.71 27.80
CA LYS A 214 43.55 6.71 28.12
C LYS A 214 44.15 8.12 28.04
N HIS A 215 43.82 8.88 27.00
CA HIS A 215 44.26 10.27 26.86
C HIS A 215 43.74 11.17 28.00
N ARG A 216 42.46 11.01 28.40
CA ARG A 216 41.89 11.74 29.55
C ARG A 216 42.59 11.38 30.86
N SER A 217 42.88 10.09 31.07
CA SER A 217 43.60 9.62 32.25
C SER A 217 45.02 10.20 32.33
N LEU A 218 45.78 10.11 31.23
CA LEU A 218 47.13 10.68 31.12
C LEU A 218 47.15 12.19 31.39
N LYS A 219 46.18 12.94 30.84
CA LYS A 219 46.06 14.38 31.08
C LYS A 219 45.81 14.71 32.55
N ARG A 220 44.99 13.90 33.24
CA ARG A 220 44.73 14.05 34.69
C ARG A 220 45.98 13.75 35.52
N LEU A 221 46.69 12.67 35.19
CA LEU A 221 47.92 12.28 35.87
C LEU A 221 49.00 13.35 35.71
N HIS A 222 49.25 13.82 34.49
CA HIS A 222 50.22 14.88 34.21
C HIS A 222 49.90 16.15 35.00
N LYS A 223 48.63 16.60 35.02
CA LYS A 223 48.24 17.78 35.79
C LYS A 223 48.47 17.61 37.30
N ARG A 224 48.24 16.42 37.84
CA ARG A 224 48.46 16.09 39.26
C ARG A 224 49.95 16.15 39.61
N GLU A 225 50.78 15.46 38.83
CA GLU A 225 52.24 15.40 39.06
C GLU A 225 52.89 16.77 38.90
N PHE A 226 52.56 17.51 37.84
CA PHE A 226 53.08 18.85 37.61
C PHE A 226 52.75 19.80 38.77
N LYS A 227 51.49 19.79 39.25
CA LYS A 227 51.08 20.62 40.40
C LYS A 227 51.80 20.19 41.68
N GLY A 228 52.07 18.90 41.86
CA GLY A 228 52.87 18.37 42.97
C GLY A 228 54.31 18.87 42.94
N ALA A 229 54.97 18.78 41.79
CA ALA A 229 56.35 19.24 41.58
C ALA A 229 56.49 20.75 41.85
N VAL A 230 55.60 21.57 41.29
CA VAL A 230 55.61 23.02 41.50
C VAL A 230 55.44 23.37 42.98
N ARG A 231 54.59 22.64 43.73
CA ARG A 231 54.42 22.86 45.17
C ARG A 231 55.69 22.54 45.95
N LYS A 232 56.43 21.49 45.59
CA LYS A 232 57.72 21.14 46.22
C LYS A 232 58.76 22.22 45.97
N LEU A 233 58.94 22.62 44.70
CA LEU A 233 59.88 23.69 44.32
C LEU A 233 59.61 25.01 45.07
N ARG A 234 58.33 25.38 45.25
CA ARG A 234 57.98 26.57 46.04
C ARG A 234 58.37 26.43 47.51
N LYS A 235 58.17 25.26 48.13
CA LYS A 235 58.58 25.01 49.52
C LYS A 235 60.09 25.06 49.68
N ASP A 236 60.82 24.43 48.75
CA ASP A 236 62.28 24.39 48.77
C ASP A 236 62.89 25.79 48.57
N SER A 237 62.29 26.60 47.69
CA SER A 237 62.71 28.00 47.49
C SER A 237 62.52 28.84 48.76
N VAL A 238 61.39 28.71 49.44
CA VAL A 238 61.13 29.42 50.71
C VAL A 238 62.11 28.94 51.78
N PHE A 239 62.34 27.64 51.90
CA PHE A 239 63.30 27.07 52.84
C PHE A 239 64.73 27.59 52.60
N ASN A 240 65.18 27.60 51.34
CA ASN A 240 66.49 28.12 50.97
C ASN A 240 66.64 29.60 51.29
N ALA A 241 65.61 30.41 51.03
CA ALA A 241 65.61 31.83 51.39
C ALA A 241 65.74 32.03 52.91
N GLN A 242 64.98 31.27 53.71
CA GLN A 242 65.09 31.31 55.17
C GLN A 242 66.49 30.91 55.65
N LYS A 243 67.07 29.87 55.07
CA LYS A 243 68.43 29.43 55.41
C LYS A 243 69.50 30.45 55.02
N GLN A 244 69.38 31.08 53.87
CA GLN A 244 70.29 32.16 53.44
C GLN A 244 70.21 33.34 54.40
N ILE A 245 69.00 33.77 54.79
CA ILE A 245 68.79 34.83 55.76
C ILE A 245 69.41 34.46 57.12
N GLU A 246 69.17 33.24 57.61
CA GLU A 246 69.75 32.74 58.88
C GLU A 246 71.28 32.81 58.89
N VAL A 247 71.92 32.40 57.79
CA VAL A 247 73.39 32.44 57.63
C VAL A 247 73.89 33.88 57.61
N VAL A 248 73.23 34.78 56.87
CA VAL A 248 73.62 36.21 56.82
C VAL A 248 73.53 36.85 58.21
N LEU A 249 72.42 36.67 58.92
CA LEU A 249 72.26 37.20 60.28
C LEU A 249 73.32 36.63 61.25
N ARG A 250 73.62 35.34 61.17
CA ARG A 250 74.66 34.71 62.00
C ARG A 250 76.03 35.34 61.74
N ASN A 251 76.40 35.47 60.47
CA ASN A 251 77.67 36.07 60.07
C ASN A 251 77.77 37.55 60.50
N ASP A 252 76.67 38.30 60.40
CA ASP A 252 76.61 39.69 60.85
C ASP A 252 76.75 39.81 62.37
N ASN A 253 76.08 38.95 63.13
CA ASN A 253 76.22 38.91 64.59
C ASN A 253 77.66 38.56 65.01
N GLU A 254 78.28 37.58 64.36
CA GLU A 254 79.70 37.24 64.59
C GLU A 254 80.63 38.40 64.26
N ARG A 255 80.40 39.07 63.12
CA ARG A 255 81.17 40.26 62.70
C ARG A 255 81.03 41.40 63.71
N GLN A 256 79.81 41.72 64.15
CA GLN A 256 79.56 42.74 65.17
C GLN A 256 80.23 42.39 66.51
N ASN A 257 80.16 41.13 66.93
CA ASN A 257 80.82 40.67 68.15
C ASN A 257 82.35 40.78 68.06
N LYS A 258 82.95 40.45 66.91
CA LYS A 258 84.39 40.64 66.66
C LYS A 258 84.75 42.13 66.68
N LEU A 259 83.98 42.98 66.00
CA LEU A 259 84.20 44.43 66.01
C LEU A 259 84.13 45.02 67.42
N LYS A 260 83.12 44.64 68.22
CA LYS A 260 83.01 45.06 69.63
C LYS A 260 84.24 44.68 70.44
N LYS A 261 84.76 43.45 70.25
CA LYS A 261 86.01 43.01 70.90
C LYS A 261 87.21 43.84 70.46
N PHE A 262 87.36 44.11 69.16
CA PHE A 262 88.45 44.96 68.66
C PHE A 262 88.39 46.38 69.20
N TYR A 263 87.21 47.02 69.18
CA TYR A 263 87.05 48.36 69.77
C TYR A 263 87.36 48.39 71.27
N SER A 264 86.96 47.34 72.01
CA SER A 264 87.31 47.19 73.42
C SER A 264 88.83 47.05 73.64
N GLN A 265 89.54 46.34 72.75
CA GLN A 265 91.00 46.20 72.82
C GLN A 265 91.71 47.53 72.50
N ILE A 266 91.31 48.22 71.42
CA ILE A 266 91.87 49.53 71.05
C ILE A 266 91.66 50.56 72.17
N ALA A 267 90.48 50.58 72.79
CA ALA A 267 90.20 51.48 73.92
C ALA A 267 91.12 51.21 75.11
N HIS A 268 91.44 49.93 75.39
CA HIS A 268 92.36 49.55 76.46
C HIS A 268 93.81 49.96 76.14
N GLU A 269 94.26 49.82 74.89
CA GLU A 269 95.61 50.25 74.45
C GLU A 269 95.77 51.78 74.52
N ASN A 270 94.79 52.53 74.00
CA ASN A 270 94.84 54.00 74.01
C ASN A 270 94.68 54.60 75.42
N GLY A 271 94.00 53.90 76.33
CA GLY A 271 93.91 54.28 77.75
C GLY A 271 95.23 54.09 78.52
N SER A 272 96.22 53.39 77.95
CA SER A 272 97.56 53.22 78.52
C SER A 272 98.58 54.22 77.98
N ILE A 273 98.19 55.10 77.05
CA ILE A 273 99.03 56.12 76.38
C ILE A 273 98.63 57.56 76.82
N MET A 274 97.73 57.70 77.80
CA MET A 274 97.48 58.94 78.57
C MET A 274 97.96 58.80 80.00
#